data_AF-H3H3K7-F1
#
_entry.id   AF-H3H3K7-F1
#
_cell.length_a   1.000
_cell.length_b   1.000
_cell.length_c   1.000
_cell.angle_alpha   90.00
_cell.angle_beta   90.00
_cell.angle_gamma   90.00
#
_symmetry.space_group_name_H-M   'P 1'
#
loop_
_entity.id
_entity.type
_entity.pdbx_description
1 polymer ?
#
loop_
_entity_poly.entity_id
_entity_poly.type
_entity_poly.pdbx_seq_one_letter_code
_entity_poly.pdbx_strand_id
1 'polypeptide(L)'
;MAPKDVADVYEGDDVPLHQQLQVPSATPKSSSTRAEATSTATAPASPERRLKRQRSTSIASEDEASPEKTKKRLRWSTITIHEFGVGLGGSSVPGKGGPSIGLSDKPEFTWTTKVGHMAECVEGVHRFTPEERVRLLENAGVSDGMILRFSREASIINCWRRRSLVEDIAERKEARRQRRQQQRLESPRPVLERPCSPSTSFLNQPHMIPVNYV
;
A
#
# COMPACT_ATOMS: atom_id res chain seq x y z
N MET A 1 -1.83 -65.55 33.79
CA MET A 1 -1.02 -64.32 33.87
C MET A 1 -1.64 -63.31 32.94
N ALA A 2 -2.07 -62.17 33.48
CA ALA A 2 -2.62 -61.02 32.77
C ALA A 2 -1.75 -59.80 33.09
N PRO A 3 -1.57 -58.85 32.18
CA PRO A 3 -1.22 -57.49 32.54
C PRO A 3 -2.47 -56.63 32.68
N LYS A 4 -2.53 -55.92 33.81
CA LYS A 4 -3.45 -54.83 34.14
C LYS A 4 -2.80 -53.53 33.66
N ASP A 5 -3.57 -52.67 33.01
CA ASP A 5 -3.32 -51.22 32.94
C ASP A 5 -4.68 -50.56 33.19
N VAL A 6 -5.03 -50.28 34.45
CA VAL A 6 -4.78 -49.02 35.18
C VAL A 6 -5.41 -47.84 34.46
N ALA A 7 -6.64 -47.57 34.88
CA ALA A 7 -7.33 -46.31 34.72
C ALA A 7 -6.71 -45.28 35.66
N ASP A 8 -6.38 -44.10 35.15
CA ASP A 8 -6.27 -42.90 35.97
C ASP A 8 -7.49 -42.02 35.73
N VAL A 9 -8.34 -42.06 36.74
CA VAL A 9 -9.36 -41.08 37.09
C VAL A 9 -8.61 -39.83 37.52
N TYR A 10 -8.83 -38.69 36.85
CA TYR A 10 -8.53 -37.39 37.44
C TYR A 10 -9.85 -36.71 37.76
N GLU A 11 -10.14 -36.66 39.06
CA GLU A 11 -11.25 -35.93 39.64
C GLU A 11 -11.13 -34.42 39.37
N GLY A 12 -12.29 -33.79 39.28
CA GLY A 12 -12.39 -32.35 39.12
C GLY A 12 -12.07 -31.60 40.41
N ASP A 13 -11.57 -30.39 40.23
CA ASP A 13 -11.77 -29.30 41.17
C ASP A 13 -12.64 -28.26 40.46
N ASP A 14 -13.95 -28.37 40.69
CA ASP A 14 -14.92 -27.29 40.54
C ASP A 14 -14.72 -26.33 41.72
N VAL A 15 -14.35 -25.08 41.45
CA VAL A 15 -14.36 -24.00 42.45
C VAL A 15 -15.04 -22.76 41.81
N PRO A 16 -15.94 -22.08 42.55
CA PRO A 16 -17.21 -21.65 41.97
C PRO A 16 -17.26 -20.20 41.52
N LEU A 17 -18.09 -19.99 40.50
CA LEU A 17 -18.63 -18.73 40.03
C LEU A 17 -19.77 -18.26 40.96
N HIS A 18 -19.55 -17.30 41.86
CA HIS A 18 -20.58 -16.32 42.25
C HIS A 18 -20.05 -15.14 43.06
N GLN A 19 -20.83 -14.05 43.02
CA GLN A 19 -20.76 -12.74 43.70
C GLN A 19 -20.01 -11.67 42.89
N GLN A 20 -20.71 -10.86 42.06
CA GLN A 20 -21.74 -9.87 42.39
C GLN A 20 -21.24 -8.86 43.43
N LEU A 21 -21.21 -7.58 43.02
CA LEU A 21 -21.38 -6.32 43.76
C LEU A 21 -20.73 -5.22 42.89
N GLN A 22 -21.50 -4.46 42.12
CA GLN A 22 -22.16 -3.20 42.50
C GLN A 22 -21.53 -2.03 41.74
N VAL A 23 -22.36 -1.40 40.92
CA VAL A 23 -22.17 -0.04 40.42
C VAL A 23 -22.33 0.92 41.59
N PRO A 24 -21.50 1.97 41.66
CA PRO A 24 -22.09 3.28 41.88
C PRO A 24 -21.63 4.32 40.85
N SER A 25 -22.62 5.04 40.36
CA SER A 25 -22.52 6.36 39.75
C SER A 25 -21.92 7.37 40.72
N ALA A 26 -20.94 8.17 40.29
CA ALA A 26 -20.79 9.55 40.72
C ALA A 26 -19.83 10.30 39.78
N THR A 27 -20.35 11.36 39.16
CA THR A 27 -19.58 12.48 38.62
C THR A 27 -18.90 13.24 39.77
N PRO A 28 -17.86 14.02 39.44
CA PRO A 28 -17.85 15.39 39.92
C PRO A 28 -17.63 16.39 38.78
N LYS A 29 -18.50 17.40 38.76
CA LYS A 29 -18.26 18.70 38.13
C LYS A 29 -17.55 19.59 39.15
N SER A 30 -16.49 20.25 38.73
CA SER A 30 -16.02 21.55 39.27
C SER A 30 -14.96 22.07 38.30
N SER A 31 -15.25 23.00 37.39
CA SER A 31 -15.39 24.45 37.57
C SER A 31 -14.14 25.14 38.15
N SER A 32 -13.31 25.71 37.27
CA SER A 32 -12.58 26.97 37.50
C SER A 32 -12.02 27.45 36.15
N THR A 33 -12.67 28.39 35.45
CA THR A 33 -12.44 29.86 35.45
C THR A 33 -11.02 30.35 35.14
N ARG A 34 -10.97 31.20 34.09
CA ARG A 34 -9.96 32.21 33.68
C ARG A 34 -8.67 31.66 33.04
N ALA A 35 -8.09 32.25 32.00
CA ALA A 35 -8.25 33.59 31.44
C ALA A 35 -8.00 33.61 29.92
N GLU A 36 -8.77 34.48 29.30
CA GLU A 36 -8.58 35.12 28.01
C GLU A 36 -7.16 35.67 27.83
N ALA A 37 -6.49 35.28 26.75
CA ALA A 37 -5.37 36.01 26.17
C ALA A 37 -5.52 35.96 24.66
N THR A 38 -6.28 36.93 24.16
CA THR A 38 -6.24 37.42 22.79
C THR A 38 -4.78 37.61 22.37
N SER A 39 -4.35 36.88 21.35
CA SER A 39 -3.15 37.22 20.58
C SER A 39 -3.46 36.99 19.11
N THR A 40 -3.87 38.11 18.52
CA THR A 40 -3.92 38.45 17.10
C THR A 40 -2.87 37.71 16.28
N ALA A 41 -3.31 36.71 15.50
CA ALA A 41 -2.55 36.21 14.37
C ALA A 41 -2.86 37.09 13.15
N THR A 42 -1.94 38.01 12.88
CA THR A 42 -1.89 38.89 11.72
C THR A 42 -2.04 38.07 10.44
N ALA A 43 -3.15 38.28 9.73
CA ALA A 43 -3.37 37.75 8.39
C ALA A 43 -2.23 38.21 7.46
N PRO A 44 -1.67 37.32 6.60
CA PRO A 44 -0.72 37.77 5.59
C PRO A 44 -1.44 38.68 4.61
N ALA A 45 -0.91 39.89 4.47
CA ALA A 45 -1.44 40.96 3.66
C ALA A 45 -1.73 40.50 2.22
N SER A 46 -2.94 40.81 1.79
CA SER A 46 -3.40 40.79 0.40
C SER A 46 -2.39 41.52 -0.50
N PRO A 47 -1.96 40.95 -1.63
CA PRO A 47 -1.03 41.64 -2.52
C PRO A 47 -1.71 42.86 -3.13
N GLU A 48 -0.99 43.97 -3.02
CA GLU A 48 -1.43 45.33 -3.26
C GLU A 48 -2.12 45.57 -4.60
N ARG A 49 -3.04 46.53 -4.55
CA ARG A 49 -3.76 47.14 -5.67
C ARG A 49 -2.79 47.50 -6.80
N ARG A 50 -2.95 46.77 -7.91
CA ARG A 50 -2.39 47.02 -9.23
C ARG A 50 -2.44 48.52 -9.58
N LEU A 51 -1.29 49.20 -9.50
CA LEU A 51 -1.13 50.55 -10.04
C LEU A 51 -1.43 50.51 -11.54
N LYS A 52 -2.46 51.25 -11.93
CA LYS A 52 -2.93 51.42 -13.30
C LYS A 52 -1.86 52.21 -14.06
N ARG A 53 -0.91 51.51 -14.68
CA ARG A 53 0.09 52.12 -15.57
C ARG A 53 -0.63 52.89 -16.67
N GLN A 54 -0.38 54.20 -16.70
CA GLN A 54 -0.73 55.07 -17.81
C GLN A 54 -0.11 54.53 -19.10
N ARG A 55 -0.91 54.57 -20.16
CA ARG A 55 -0.51 54.20 -21.52
C ARG A 55 0.23 55.38 -22.14
N SER A 56 1.56 55.38 -22.07
CA SER A 56 2.38 56.28 -22.88
C SER A 56 2.54 55.64 -24.26
N THR A 57 1.88 56.22 -25.27
CA THR A 57 2.13 55.92 -26.68
C THR A 57 3.28 56.79 -27.17
N SER A 58 4.41 56.17 -27.50
CA SER A 58 5.43 56.82 -28.32
C SER A 58 6.12 55.78 -29.21
N ILE A 59 5.66 55.79 -30.47
CA ILE A 59 6.42 55.79 -31.73
C ILE A 59 7.46 54.68 -31.94
N ALA A 60 7.27 54.01 -33.07
CA ALA A 60 8.01 52.87 -33.58
C ALA A 60 9.53 53.10 -33.66
N SER A 61 10.26 52.07 -33.31
CA SER A 61 11.61 51.80 -33.82
C SER A 61 11.62 50.32 -34.18
N GLU A 62 11.81 50.07 -35.47
CA GLU A 62 11.96 48.74 -36.06
C GLU A 62 13.25 48.11 -35.54
N ASP A 63 13.12 46.99 -34.86
CA ASP A 63 14.13 45.93 -34.84
C ASP A 63 13.37 44.62 -34.56
N GLU A 64 13.04 43.91 -35.64
CA GLU A 64 12.30 42.65 -35.64
C GLU A 64 13.19 41.51 -35.11
N ALA A 65 13.43 41.51 -33.80
CA ALA A 65 13.74 40.31 -33.05
C ALA A 65 12.43 39.82 -32.43
N SER A 66 11.69 39.01 -33.19
CA SER A 66 10.49 38.35 -32.68
C SER A 66 10.84 37.67 -31.34
N PRO A 67 10.07 37.89 -30.25
CA PRO A 67 10.35 37.23 -28.99
C PRO A 67 10.10 35.73 -29.18
N GLU A 68 11.18 34.98 -29.46
CA GLU A 68 11.26 33.54 -29.38
C GLU A 68 10.51 33.13 -28.11
N LYS A 69 9.36 32.49 -28.29
CA LYS A 69 8.45 32.13 -27.20
C LYS A 69 9.18 31.09 -26.35
N THR A 70 9.87 31.55 -25.32
CA THR A 70 10.56 30.67 -24.38
C THR A 70 9.53 29.68 -23.84
N LYS A 71 9.72 28.41 -24.21
CA LYS A 71 8.85 27.33 -23.74
C LYS A 71 8.94 27.31 -22.22
N LYS A 72 7.81 27.56 -21.56
CA LYS A 72 7.73 27.49 -20.09
C LYS A 72 8.12 26.07 -19.66
N ARG A 73 9.00 25.96 -18.65
CA ARG A 73 9.47 24.68 -18.10
C ARG A 73 9.29 24.68 -16.59
N LEU A 74 8.82 23.55 -16.06
CA LEU A 74 8.76 23.28 -14.63
C LEU A 74 10.03 22.54 -14.22
N ARG A 75 10.65 22.95 -13.10
CA ARG A 75 11.74 22.22 -12.47
C ARG A 75 11.51 22.19 -10.96
N TRP A 76 11.58 21.01 -10.36
CA TRP A 76 11.62 20.88 -8.91
C TRP A 76 13.01 21.25 -8.40
N SER A 77 13.07 22.14 -7.41
CA SER A 77 14.32 22.57 -6.79
C SER A 77 14.49 22.04 -5.37
N THR A 78 13.37 21.74 -4.71
CA THR A 78 13.30 21.52 -3.28
C THR A 78 12.46 20.27 -3.01
N ILE A 79 12.93 19.43 -2.09
CA ILE A 79 12.17 18.33 -1.51
C ILE A 79 11.89 18.65 -0.04
N THR A 80 10.69 18.31 0.41
CA THR A 80 10.31 18.32 1.83
C THR A 80 10.26 16.87 2.29
N ILE A 81 10.95 16.57 3.38
CA ILE A 81 11.08 15.24 3.93
C ILE A 81 10.36 15.22 5.26
N HIS A 82 9.53 14.21 5.43
CA HIS A 82 8.81 13.93 6.65
C HIS A 82 9.29 12.58 7.16
N GLU A 83 9.97 12.58 8.30
CA GLU A 83 10.46 11.38 8.96
C GLU A 83 9.43 10.96 10.00
N PHE A 84 9.00 9.71 9.94
CA PHE A 84 7.98 9.17 10.83
C PHE A 84 8.58 8.04 11.66
N GLY A 85 8.12 7.93 12.90
CA GLY A 85 8.40 6.78 13.73
C GLY A 85 7.72 5.52 13.19
N VAL A 86 8.14 4.37 13.70
CA VAL A 86 7.50 3.09 13.39
C VAL A 86 6.14 3.02 14.10
N GLY A 87 5.11 2.61 13.36
CA GLY A 87 3.76 2.40 13.88
C GLY A 87 3.22 1.00 13.61
N LEU A 88 2.15 0.63 14.31
CA LEU A 88 1.37 -0.58 14.00
C LEU A 88 0.56 -0.38 12.71
N GLY A 89 0.34 -1.48 11.99
CA GLY A 89 -0.60 -1.50 10.88
C GLY A 89 0.06 -1.19 9.54
N GLY A 90 -0.59 -0.38 8.72
CA GLY A 90 -0.20 -0.13 7.32
C GLY A 90 -1.19 -0.74 6.32
N SER A 91 -1.14 -0.26 5.08
CA SER A 91 -2.08 -0.66 4.03
C SER A 91 -1.81 -2.07 3.48
N SER A 92 -0.62 -2.60 3.69
CA SER A 92 -0.20 -3.92 3.20
C SER A 92 -0.01 -4.91 4.34
N VAL A 93 -0.44 -6.15 4.09
CA VAL A 93 -0.30 -7.25 5.04
C VAL A 93 0.88 -8.13 4.62
N PRO A 94 1.87 -8.35 5.49
CA PRO A 94 3.07 -9.11 5.14
C PRO A 94 2.73 -10.58 4.85
N GLY A 95 3.24 -11.12 3.74
CA GLY A 95 2.95 -12.51 3.34
C GLY A 95 3.64 -13.59 4.18
N LYS A 96 4.70 -13.25 4.92
CA LYS A 96 5.50 -14.19 5.72
C LYS A 96 5.01 -14.35 7.18
N GLY A 97 3.81 -13.87 7.50
CA GLY A 97 3.29 -13.84 8.88
C GLY A 97 3.91 -12.69 9.70
N GLY A 98 3.62 -12.62 11.00
CA GLY A 98 4.03 -11.53 11.90
C GLY A 98 3.19 -10.25 11.75
N PRO A 99 3.44 -9.22 12.57
CA PRO A 99 2.64 -8.00 12.58
C PRO A 99 2.90 -7.19 11.30
N SER A 100 1.89 -6.43 10.84
CA SER A 100 2.10 -5.37 9.86
C SER A 100 2.70 -4.14 10.55
N ILE A 101 3.67 -3.51 9.87
CA ILE A 101 4.29 -2.27 10.32
C ILE A 101 3.91 -1.14 9.37
N GLY A 102 3.65 0.01 9.96
CA GLY A 102 3.32 1.25 9.27
C GLY A 102 4.16 2.40 9.81
N LEU A 103 3.72 3.61 9.48
CA LEU A 103 4.28 4.85 10.00
C LEU A 103 3.41 5.35 11.15
N SER A 104 4.00 6.10 12.08
CA SER A 104 3.26 6.86 13.10
C SER A 104 2.34 7.92 12.46
N ASP A 105 1.31 8.34 13.17
CA ASP A 105 0.35 9.34 12.66
C ASP A 105 0.97 10.71 12.40
N LYS A 106 1.99 11.07 13.18
CA LYS A 106 2.69 12.35 13.11
C LYS A 106 4.16 12.14 12.75
N PRO A 107 4.73 12.99 11.89
CA PRO A 107 6.17 12.97 11.64
C PRO A 107 6.90 13.44 12.89
N GLU A 108 8.02 12.79 13.19
CA GLU A 108 8.96 13.21 14.24
C GLU A 108 9.78 14.40 13.78
N PHE A 109 10.22 14.38 12.51
CA PHE A 109 10.98 15.46 11.92
C PHE A 109 10.42 15.86 10.55
N THR A 110 10.51 17.15 10.26
CA THR A 110 10.18 17.68 8.95
C THR A 110 11.23 18.71 8.56
N TRP A 111 11.85 18.51 7.40
CA TRP A 111 12.90 19.38 6.92
C TRP A 111 12.88 19.44 5.39
N THR A 112 13.68 20.36 4.83
CA THR A 112 13.73 20.58 3.38
C THR A 112 15.17 20.56 2.89
N THR A 113 15.35 20.11 1.66
CA THR A 113 16.66 20.14 1.00
C THR A 113 16.52 20.26 -0.51
N LYS A 114 17.63 20.47 -1.20
CA LYS A 114 17.65 20.58 -2.65
C LYS A 114 17.56 19.22 -3.31
N VAL A 115 16.85 19.17 -4.44
CA VAL A 115 16.83 17.98 -5.31
C VAL A 115 18.27 17.64 -5.72
N GLY A 116 18.68 16.38 -5.52
CA GLY A 116 20.01 15.87 -5.87
C GLY A 116 21.05 15.89 -4.74
N HIS A 117 20.73 16.45 -3.57
CA HIS A 117 21.66 16.46 -2.43
C HIS A 117 21.60 15.20 -1.53
N MET A 118 20.61 14.30 -1.72
CA MET A 118 20.39 13.12 -0.87
C MET A 118 20.57 11.78 -1.59
N ALA A 119 21.73 11.55 -2.20
CA ALA A 119 21.98 10.33 -2.96
C ALA A 119 22.79 9.29 -2.15
N GLU A 120 22.19 8.70 -1.12
CA GLU A 120 22.52 7.31 -0.79
C GLU A 120 21.54 6.42 -1.55
N CYS A 121 21.95 6.01 -2.75
CA CYS A 121 21.21 5.04 -3.54
C CYS A 121 21.35 3.67 -2.88
N VAL A 122 20.50 3.36 -1.91
CA VAL A 122 20.36 1.99 -1.42
C VAL A 122 19.62 1.21 -2.51
N GLU A 123 20.26 0.21 -3.09
CA GLU A 123 19.66 -0.57 -4.16
C GLU A 123 18.53 -1.44 -3.60
N GLY A 124 17.29 -1.07 -3.93
CA GLY A 124 16.10 -1.86 -3.64
C GLY A 124 15.35 -1.46 -2.36
N VAL A 125 14.20 -2.11 -2.18
CA VAL A 125 13.33 -1.93 -1.02
C VAL A 125 13.73 -2.94 0.06
N HIS A 126 14.14 -2.45 1.22
CA HIS A 126 14.44 -3.31 2.37
C HIS A 126 13.18 -4.07 2.83
N ARG A 127 13.30 -5.38 3.06
CA ARG A 127 12.18 -6.25 3.45
C ARG A 127 12.43 -6.88 4.81
N PHE A 128 11.76 -6.37 5.83
CA PHE A 128 11.85 -6.90 7.19
C PHE A 128 11.23 -8.30 7.33
N THR A 129 11.95 -9.19 8.00
CA THR A 129 11.50 -10.50 8.51
C THR A 129 10.43 -10.34 9.60
N PRO A 130 9.60 -11.36 9.88
CA PRO A 130 8.61 -11.29 10.96
C PRO A 130 9.21 -10.86 12.31
N GLU A 131 10.37 -11.39 12.67
CA GLU A 131 11.05 -11.13 13.94
C GLU A 131 11.61 -9.70 14.01
N GLU A 132 12.19 -9.20 12.90
CA GLU A 132 12.62 -7.81 12.81
C GLU A 132 11.46 -6.84 12.99
N ARG A 133 10.28 -7.16 12.43
CA ARG A 133 9.09 -6.32 12.59
C ARG A 133 8.56 -6.32 14.01
N VAL A 134 8.62 -7.44 14.71
CA VAL A 134 8.29 -7.51 16.14
C VAL A 134 9.24 -6.60 16.93
N ARG A 135 10.56 -6.74 16.73
CA ARG A 135 11.57 -5.92 17.41
C ARG A 135 11.40 -4.43 17.12
N LEU A 136 11.08 -4.05 15.88
CA LEU A 136 10.82 -2.65 15.53
C LEU A 136 9.64 -2.08 16.30
N LEU A 137 8.57 -2.86 16.50
CA LEU A 137 7.39 -2.43 17.24
C LEU A 137 7.63 -2.41 18.75
N GLU A 138 8.36 -3.39 19.29
CA GLU A 138 8.78 -3.41 20.70
C GLU A 138 9.63 -2.17 21.03
N ASN A 139 10.60 -1.85 20.17
CA ASN A 139 11.44 -0.64 20.31
C ASN A 139 10.63 0.65 20.20
N ALA A 140 9.50 0.63 19.48
CA ALA A 140 8.56 1.74 19.40
C ALA A 140 7.59 1.82 20.60
N GLY A 141 7.74 0.95 21.60
CA GLY A 141 6.90 0.92 22.80
C GLY A 141 5.53 0.26 22.60
N VAL A 142 5.34 -0.50 21.53
CA VAL A 142 4.11 -1.26 21.30
C VAL A 142 4.10 -2.50 22.20
N SER A 143 2.97 -2.73 22.89
CA SER A 143 2.85 -3.88 23.78
C SER A 143 2.75 -5.21 23.04
N ASP A 144 3.32 -6.27 23.64
CA ASP A 144 3.30 -7.64 23.11
C ASP A 144 1.88 -8.11 22.78
N GLY A 145 0.91 -7.77 23.62
CA GLY A 145 -0.49 -8.12 23.40
C GLY A 145 -1.06 -7.52 22.10
N MET A 146 -0.66 -6.28 21.77
CA MET A 146 -1.02 -5.65 20.51
C MET A 146 -0.28 -6.28 19.34
N ILE A 147 1.02 -6.51 19.47
CA ILE A 147 1.83 -7.17 18.44
C ILE A 147 1.25 -8.55 18.09
N LEU A 148 0.89 -9.35 19.10
CA LEU A 148 0.29 -10.67 18.91
C LEU A 148 -1.06 -10.58 18.20
N ARG A 149 -1.91 -9.62 18.58
CA ARG A 149 -3.22 -9.41 17.94
C ARG A 149 -3.07 -9.12 16.45
N PHE A 150 -2.20 -8.18 16.08
CA PHE A 150 -1.95 -7.82 14.69
C PHE A 150 -1.26 -8.95 13.89
N SER A 151 -0.38 -9.72 14.55
CA SER A 151 0.23 -10.90 13.93
C SER A 151 -0.80 -11.97 13.57
N ARG A 152 -1.78 -12.20 14.46
CA ARG A 152 -2.88 -13.13 14.23
C ARG A 152 -3.78 -12.64 13.10
N GLU A 153 -4.11 -11.36 13.08
CA GLU A 153 -4.89 -10.74 12.00
C GLU A 153 -4.21 -10.91 10.64
N ALA A 154 -2.92 -10.59 10.52
CA ALA A 154 -2.16 -10.78 9.29
C ALA A 154 -2.19 -12.24 8.81
N SER A 155 -2.07 -13.18 9.74
CA SER A 155 -2.13 -14.62 9.46
C SER A 155 -3.50 -15.05 8.93
N ILE A 156 -4.58 -14.56 9.56
CA ILE A 156 -5.95 -14.79 9.13
C ILE A 156 -6.13 -14.31 7.69
N ILE A 157 -5.76 -13.05 7.40
CA ILE A 157 -5.88 -12.46 6.06
C ILE A 157 -5.11 -13.29 5.02
N ASN A 158 -3.88 -13.71 5.33
CA ASN A 158 -3.10 -14.55 4.43
C ASN A 158 -3.71 -15.94 4.22
N CYS A 159 -4.34 -16.52 5.24
CA CYS A 159 -5.09 -17.77 5.09
C CYS A 159 -6.31 -17.61 4.18
N TRP A 160 -7.03 -16.49 4.25
CA TRP A 160 -8.11 -16.18 3.30
C TRP A 160 -7.57 -16.04 1.88
N ARG A 161 -6.53 -15.22 1.67
CA ARG A 161 -5.93 -15.03 0.33
C ARG A 161 -5.43 -16.32 -0.29
N ARG A 162 -4.76 -17.18 0.49
CA ARG A 162 -4.28 -18.48 0.00
C ARG A 162 -5.43 -19.37 -0.45
N ARG A 163 -6.55 -19.39 0.30
CA ARG A 163 -7.73 -20.17 -0.07
C ARG A 163 -8.35 -19.65 -1.37
N SER A 164 -8.63 -18.35 -1.45
CA SER A 164 -9.19 -17.73 -2.66
C SER A 164 -8.30 -17.94 -3.89
N LEU A 165 -6.97 -17.80 -3.73
CA LEU A 165 -6.04 -18.03 -4.85
C LEU A 165 -6.06 -19.49 -5.34
N VAL A 166 -6.24 -20.46 -4.44
CA VAL A 166 -6.38 -21.87 -4.84
C VAL A 166 -7.69 -22.12 -5.59
N GLU A 167 -8.79 -21.52 -5.12
CA GLU A 167 -10.11 -21.58 -5.77
C GLU A 167 -10.06 -20.97 -7.17
N ASP A 168 -9.51 -19.76 -7.33
CA ASP A 168 -9.36 -19.07 -8.61
C ASP A 168 -8.51 -19.90 -9.61
N ILE A 169 -7.43 -20.54 -9.13
CA ILE A 169 -6.59 -21.41 -9.94
C ILE A 169 -7.38 -22.66 -10.39
N ALA A 170 -8.20 -23.23 -9.51
CA ALA A 170 -9.03 -24.39 -9.83
C ALA A 170 -10.08 -24.04 -10.88
N GLU A 171 -10.81 -22.94 -10.69
CA GLU A 171 -11.81 -22.42 -11.64
C GLU A 171 -11.18 -22.16 -13.01
N ARG A 172 -10.03 -21.48 -13.05
CA ARG A 172 -9.31 -21.22 -14.31
C ARG A 172 -8.86 -22.49 -15.01
N LYS A 173 -8.46 -23.52 -14.25
CA LYS A 173 -8.10 -24.84 -14.81
C LYS A 173 -9.33 -25.54 -15.38
N GLU A 174 -10.47 -25.48 -14.70
CA GLU A 174 -11.72 -26.07 -15.17
C GLU A 174 -12.24 -25.36 -16.42
N ALA A 175 -12.29 -24.04 -16.44
CA ALA A 175 -12.68 -23.25 -17.62
C ALA A 175 -11.79 -23.60 -18.82
N ARG A 176 -10.48 -23.82 -18.61
CA ARG A 176 -9.56 -24.27 -19.67
C ARG A 176 -9.87 -25.70 -20.14
N ARG A 177 -10.29 -26.61 -19.26
CA ARG A 177 -10.72 -27.97 -19.62
C ARG A 177 -12.04 -27.95 -20.41
N GLN A 178 -13.02 -27.17 -19.97
CA GLN A 178 -14.31 -27.03 -20.65
C GLN A 178 -14.14 -26.43 -22.06
N ARG A 179 -13.33 -25.37 -22.22
CA ARG A 179 -12.99 -24.82 -23.54
C ARG A 179 -12.37 -25.85 -24.48
N ARG A 180 -11.46 -26.69 -23.97
CA ARG A 180 -10.85 -27.78 -24.75
C ARG A 180 -11.87 -28.86 -25.15
N GLN A 181 -12.86 -29.14 -24.30
CA GLN A 181 -13.92 -30.09 -24.61
C GLN A 181 -14.90 -29.52 -25.65
N GLN A 182 -15.31 -28.25 -25.53
CA GLN A 182 -16.15 -27.56 -26.50
C GLN A 182 -15.49 -27.53 -27.89
N GLN A 183 -14.20 -27.15 -27.97
CA GLN A 183 -13.44 -27.19 -29.22
C GLN A 183 -13.32 -28.59 -29.84
N ARG A 184 -13.35 -29.66 -29.02
CA ARG A 184 -13.36 -31.04 -29.52
C ARG A 184 -14.72 -31.45 -30.08
N LEU A 185 -15.81 -30.97 -29.48
CA LEU A 185 -17.18 -31.28 -29.92
C LEU A 185 -17.59 -30.44 -31.14
N GLU A 186 -17.13 -29.18 -31.22
CA GLU A 186 -17.35 -28.27 -32.35
C GLU A 186 -16.43 -28.53 -33.56
N SER A 187 -15.54 -29.53 -33.48
CA SER A 187 -14.76 -29.99 -34.62
C SER A 187 -15.41 -31.25 -35.20
N PRO A 188 -16.28 -31.16 -36.23
CA PRO A 188 -16.67 -32.33 -36.97
C PRO A 188 -15.43 -32.78 -37.74
N ARG A 189 -14.87 -33.94 -37.40
CA ARG A 189 -14.06 -34.66 -38.38
C ARG A 189 -15.00 -35.08 -39.53
N PRO A 190 -14.82 -34.64 -40.77
CA PRO A 190 -15.24 -35.49 -41.87
C PRO A 190 -14.29 -36.69 -41.86
N VAL A 191 -14.81 -37.85 -41.49
CA VAL A 191 -14.20 -39.13 -41.87
C VAL A 191 -14.36 -39.21 -43.38
N LEU A 192 -13.37 -38.72 -44.12
CA LEU A 192 -13.21 -39.05 -45.53
C LEU A 192 -11.73 -39.16 -45.83
N GLU A 193 -11.34 -40.38 -46.18
CA GLU A 193 -10.02 -40.76 -46.65
C GLU A 193 -9.54 -39.83 -47.79
N ARG A 194 -8.27 -39.42 -47.78
CA ARG A 194 -7.31 -39.55 -48.91
C ARG A 194 -5.96 -38.83 -48.67
N PRO A 195 -4.91 -39.18 -49.44
CA PRO A 195 -3.53 -39.28 -48.93
C PRO A 195 -2.71 -38.00 -49.13
N CYS A 196 -1.58 -37.98 -48.41
CA CYS A 196 -0.40 -37.12 -48.49
C CYS A 196 -0.36 -36.05 -49.60
N SER A 197 -0.15 -34.79 -49.20
CA SER A 197 0.63 -33.80 -49.96
C SER A 197 1.29 -32.81 -49.00
N PRO A 198 2.62 -32.57 -49.08
CA PRO A 198 3.36 -31.69 -48.17
C PRO A 198 3.62 -30.33 -48.80
N SER A 199 2.78 -29.34 -48.52
CA SER A 199 3.08 -27.90 -48.67
C SER A 199 1.83 -27.15 -48.19
N THR A 200 1.83 -26.38 -47.12
CA THR A 200 2.47 -25.07 -47.00
C THR A 200 2.16 -24.57 -45.59
N SER A 201 3.17 -24.34 -44.77
CA SER A 201 2.99 -23.74 -43.44
C SER A 201 4.06 -22.69 -43.20
N PHE A 202 4.03 -21.62 -44.00
CA PHE A 202 4.90 -20.44 -43.82
C PHE A 202 4.22 -19.15 -44.28
N LEU A 203 3.04 -18.80 -43.76
CA LEU A 203 2.47 -17.47 -43.95
C LEU A 203 1.73 -16.99 -42.69
N ASN A 204 2.44 -16.93 -41.55
CA ASN A 204 2.00 -16.13 -40.42
C ASN A 204 3.21 -15.74 -39.55
N GLN A 205 4.10 -14.94 -40.12
CA GLN A 205 5.09 -14.20 -39.36
C GLN A 205 4.75 -12.70 -39.50
N PRO A 206 4.37 -12.00 -38.42
CA PRO A 206 4.15 -10.56 -38.51
C PRO A 206 5.49 -9.86 -38.78
N HIS A 207 5.56 -9.16 -39.90
CA HIS A 207 6.73 -8.37 -40.31
C HIS A 207 6.91 -7.20 -39.34
N MET A 208 8.05 -7.11 -38.66
CA MET A 208 8.41 -5.95 -37.85
C MET A 208 8.72 -4.76 -38.78
N ILE A 209 8.17 -3.59 -38.49
CA ILE A 209 8.42 -2.35 -39.25
C ILE A 209 9.90 -1.96 -39.04
N PRO A 210 10.71 -1.74 -40.10
CA PRO A 210 12.08 -1.26 -39.95
C PRO A 210 12.08 0.17 -39.41
N VAL A 211 12.81 0.39 -38.31
CA VAL A 211 13.05 1.73 -37.75
C VAL A 211 14.18 2.37 -38.55
N ASN A 212 13.83 3.13 -39.59
CA ASN A 212 14.77 4.08 -40.19
C ASN A 212 14.84 5.32 -39.29
N TYR A 213 16.00 5.55 -38.70
CA TYR A 213 16.33 6.84 -38.10
C TYR A 213 16.76 7.81 -39.20
N VAL A 214 16.17 9.01 -39.19
CA VAL A 214 16.67 10.23 -39.87
C VAL A 214 17.30 11.10 -38.79
#